data_AF-E0S838-F1
#
_entry.id   AF-E0S838-F1
#
_cell.length_a   1.000
_cell.length_b   1.000
_cell.length_c   1.000
_cell.angle_alpha   90.00
_cell.angle_beta   90.00
_cell.angle_gamma   90.00
#
_symmetry.space_group_name_H-M   'P 1'
#
loop_
_entity.id
_entity.type
_entity.pdbx_description
1 polymer ?
#
loop_
_entity_poly.entity_id
_entity_poly.type
_entity_poly.pdbx_seq_one_letter_code
_entity_poly.pdbx_strand_id
1 'polypeptide(L)'
;MDRCDVRKQVKILENMERISNWLIEMGGAKDKKDKMVKRYVRNILKRKYKRYKRMGVLNIEGKLDGGVGRLSDLGYYELKARKEVEEVLRDSKLCGSGLELERIFKEYMDVHLCSGYKEFLRWVHKLEADKTKFRYLEYLNELKEYLCRLMKIKYFRMFKRLMASRMEIIKKIEAQRYIEKDFTKEGGFPKVYCLGCSREVAGSVLKYHLKGKKHSKKGDGEVLYSDIETLEAENLIRRAFSVLDRERKYSISLFSRRKKLVGDGVPKWKRKQKDLDIEFECEICGYLGYGRDGFDRHFGEDLHRKCVEEYGIRYSPIFKGITRIGTLIRMKDRVEESESYSEEFEDRDGNVFDRRTYEDLKRNNLI
;
A
#
# COMPACT_ATOMS: atom_id res chain seq x y z
N MET A 1 -5.00 30.94 33.78
CA MET A 1 -3.91 30.14 33.19
C MET A 1 -2.59 30.70 33.68
N ASP A 2 -1.71 29.87 34.22
CA ASP A 2 -0.38 30.27 34.67
C ASP A 2 0.51 30.69 33.47
N ARG A 3 1.52 31.55 33.69
CA ARG A 3 2.48 32.01 32.67
C ARG A 3 3.20 30.82 32.00
N CYS A 4 3.38 29.72 32.72
CA CYS A 4 3.89 28.46 32.19
C CYS A 4 2.94 27.82 31.16
N ASP A 5 1.63 27.77 31.47
CA ASP A 5 0.61 27.16 30.60
C ASP A 5 0.39 27.98 29.32
N VAL A 6 0.49 29.32 29.42
CA VAL A 6 0.44 30.19 28.24
C VAL A 6 1.62 29.90 27.31
N ARG A 7 2.85 29.78 27.83
CA ARG A 7 4.03 29.42 27.02
C ARG A 7 3.91 28.06 26.36
N LYS A 8 3.37 27.06 27.08
CA LYS A 8 3.07 25.74 26.50
C LYS A 8 2.05 25.86 25.38
N GLN A 9 0.99 26.64 25.58
CA GLN A 9 -0.08 26.82 24.61
C GLN A 9 0.43 27.47 23.31
N VAL A 10 1.20 28.55 23.42
CA VAL A 10 1.81 29.23 22.26
C VAL A 10 2.65 28.24 21.46
N LYS A 11 3.53 27.49 22.11
CA LYS A 11 4.37 26.48 21.45
C LYS A 11 3.55 25.36 20.78
N ILE A 12 2.41 24.98 21.34
CA ILE A 12 1.51 23.98 20.72
C ILE A 12 0.92 24.56 19.42
N LEU A 13 0.44 25.80 19.47
CA LEU A 13 -0.17 26.49 18.32
C LEU A 13 0.85 26.72 17.20
N GLU A 14 2.06 27.21 17.52
CA GLU A 14 3.16 27.36 16.56
C GLU A 14 3.50 26.04 15.85
N ASN A 15 3.56 24.93 16.59
CA ASN A 15 3.80 23.61 15.98
C ASN A 15 2.64 23.16 15.09
N MET A 16 1.39 23.48 15.45
CA MET A 16 0.22 23.17 14.63
C MET A 16 0.19 23.99 13.35
N GLU A 17 0.54 25.27 13.42
CA GLU A 17 0.64 26.18 12.29
C GLU A 17 1.74 25.71 11.32
N ARG A 18 2.95 25.44 11.81
CA ARG A 18 4.05 24.89 10.99
C ARG A 18 3.64 23.62 10.24
N ILE A 19 2.95 22.69 10.92
CA ILE A 19 2.46 21.47 10.27
C ILE A 19 1.41 21.79 9.19
N SER A 20 0.54 22.76 9.44
CA SER A 20 -0.51 23.15 8.49
C SER A 20 0.11 23.78 7.23
N ASN A 21 1.09 24.67 7.40
CA ASN A 21 1.82 25.27 6.29
C ASN A 21 2.54 24.20 5.46
N TRP A 22 3.26 23.27 6.11
CA TRP A 22 3.88 22.15 5.38
C TRP A 22 2.89 21.26 4.64
N LEU A 23 1.66 21.08 5.17
CA LEU A 23 0.63 20.31 4.48
C LEU A 23 0.11 21.00 3.22
N ILE A 24 0.11 22.34 3.20
CA ILE A 24 -0.30 23.18 2.07
C ILE A 24 0.83 23.28 1.03
N GLU A 25 2.05 23.57 1.48
CA GLU A 25 3.23 23.79 0.64
C GLU A 25 3.76 22.51 -0.05
N MET A 26 3.29 21.33 0.37
CA MET A 26 3.68 20.06 -0.24
C MET A 26 3.23 19.96 -1.70
N GLY A 27 4.13 20.31 -2.62
CA GLY A 27 3.88 20.28 -4.07
C GLY A 27 3.61 18.89 -4.66
N GLY A 28 3.30 18.88 -5.96
CA GLY A 28 2.99 17.68 -6.74
C GLY A 28 4.10 16.61 -6.72
N ALA A 29 3.72 15.34 -6.80
CA ALA A 29 4.69 14.24 -6.78
C ALA A 29 5.44 14.14 -8.12
N LYS A 30 6.75 13.88 -8.07
CA LYS A 30 7.59 13.71 -9.28
C LYS A 30 7.38 12.34 -9.95
N ASP A 31 7.21 11.30 -9.14
CA ASP A 31 7.03 9.93 -9.60
C ASP A 31 6.16 9.11 -8.61
N LYS A 32 5.93 7.82 -8.92
CA LYS A 32 5.10 6.92 -8.08
C LYS A 32 5.69 6.69 -6.67
N LYS A 33 7.02 6.61 -6.53
CA LYS A 33 7.71 6.47 -5.23
C LYS A 33 7.62 7.76 -4.43
N ASP A 34 7.88 8.91 -5.05
CA ASP A 34 7.73 10.23 -4.44
C ASP A 34 6.28 10.48 -3.99
N LYS A 35 5.30 10.04 -4.78
CA LYS A 35 3.88 10.09 -4.39
C LYS A 35 3.60 9.29 -3.12
N MET A 36 4.22 8.12 -2.94
CA MET A 36 4.12 7.34 -1.71
C MET A 36 4.81 8.01 -0.54
N VAL A 37 6.02 8.53 -0.74
CA VAL A 37 6.77 9.28 0.29
C VAL A 37 5.95 10.47 0.77
N LYS A 38 5.47 11.31 -0.14
CA LYS A 38 4.60 12.47 0.20
C LYS A 38 3.33 12.05 0.92
N ARG A 39 2.66 10.98 0.48
CA ARG A 39 1.49 10.43 1.19
C ARG A 39 1.86 9.98 2.61
N TYR A 40 3.01 9.34 2.78
CA TYR A 40 3.46 8.87 4.09
C TYR A 40 3.84 10.03 5.02
N VAL A 41 4.53 11.05 4.51
CA VAL A 41 4.82 12.32 5.22
C VAL A 41 3.52 13.01 5.64
N ARG A 42 2.55 13.19 4.73
CA ARG A 42 1.22 13.72 5.08
C ARG A 42 0.57 12.95 6.22
N ASN A 43 0.65 11.63 6.21
CA ASN A 43 0.10 10.79 7.28
C ASN A 43 0.85 10.97 8.61
N ILE A 44 2.17 11.17 8.60
CA ILE A 44 2.96 11.50 9.81
C ILE A 44 2.53 12.86 10.35
N LEU A 45 2.50 13.88 9.50
CA LEU A 45 2.15 15.25 9.84
C LEU A 45 0.72 15.36 10.39
N LYS A 46 -0.26 14.76 9.73
CA LYS A 46 -1.67 14.72 10.22
C LYS A 46 -1.78 14.08 11.60
N ARG A 47 -0.97 13.06 11.92
CA ARG A 47 -0.95 12.44 13.25
C ARG A 47 -0.32 13.35 14.30
N LYS A 48 0.77 14.03 13.96
CA LYS A 48 1.41 15.02 14.84
C LYS A 48 0.46 16.17 15.12
N TYR A 49 -0.19 16.72 14.10
CA TYR A 49 -1.20 17.76 14.25
C TYR A 49 -2.30 17.32 15.23
N LYS A 50 -2.87 16.12 15.04
CA LYS A 50 -3.89 15.57 15.97
C LYS A 50 -3.36 15.42 17.41
N ARG A 51 -2.08 15.07 17.59
CA ARG A 51 -1.44 14.98 18.92
C ARG A 51 -1.32 16.36 19.56
N TYR A 52 -0.81 17.35 18.85
CA TYR A 52 -0.71 18.73 19.34
C TYR A 52 -2.09 19.33 19.64
N LYS A 53 -3.10 19.09 18.79
CA LYS A 53 -4.48 19.50 19.04
C LYS A 53 -5.01 18.94 20.38
N ARG A 54 -4.77 17.65 20.66
CA ARG A 54 -5.14 17.03 21.95
C ARG A 54 -4.37 17.62 23.12
N MET A 55 -3.08 17.85 22.96
CA MET A 55 -2.25 18.50 23.99
C MET A 55 -2.75 19.92 24.30
N GLY A 56 -3.18 20.68 23.28
CA GLY A 56 -3.75 22.01 23.47
C GLY A 56 -5.02 21.99 24.30
N VAL A 57 -5.92 21.02 24.06
CA VAL A 57 -7.12 20.81 24.89
C VAL A 57 -6.73 20.48 26.33
N LEU A 58 -5.82 19.51 26.53
CA LEU A 58 -5.36 19.14 27.87
C LEU A 58 -4.69 20.30 28.62
N ASN A 59 -3.95 21.16 27.91
CA ASN A 59 -3.28 22.31 28.50
C ASN A 59 -4.29 23.38 28.96
N ILE A 60 -5.34 23.62 28.17
CA ILE A 60 -6.45 24.52 28.54
C ILE A 60 -7.20 23.96 29.76
N GLU A 61 -7.42 22.66 29.82
CA GLU A 61 -8.07 21.98 30.95
C GLU A 61 -7.17 21.87 32.20
N GLY A 62 -5.91 22.31 32.15
CA GLY A 62 -4.95 22.18 33.25
C GLY A 62 -4.49 20.74 33.52
N LYS A 63 -4.70 19.82 32.57
CA LYS A 63 -4.39 18.37 32.66
C LYS A 63 -3.14 17.97 31.87
N LEU A 64 -2.40 18.93 31.31
CA LEU A 64 -1.20 18.62 30.53
C LEU A 64 0.02 18.49 31.43
N ASP A 65 0.36 17.24 31.74
CA ASP A 65 1.60 16.91 32.45
C ASP A 65 2.82 16.97 31.51
N GLY A 66 3.86 17.67 31.96
CA GLY A 66 5.15 17.77 31.26
C GLY A 66 5.26 18.86 30.18
N GLY A 67 6.42 18.89 29.53
CA GLY A 67 6.76 19.91 28.53
C GLY A 67 6.30 19.58 27.11
N VAL A 68 6.12 20.61 26.28
CA VAL A 68 5.80 20.47 24.85
C VAL A 68 7.07 20.14 24.07
N GLY A 69 7.16 18.92 23.54
CA GLY A 69 8.32 18.43 22.77
C GLY A 69 8.59 19.22 21.48
N ARG A 70 9.87 19.30 21.08
CA ARG A 70 10.32 19.99 19.86
C ARG A 70 9.82 19.26 18.61
N LEU A 71 9.27 20.01 17.65
CA LEU A 71 8.94 19.53 16.32
C LEU A 71 10.18 19.62 15.42
N SER A 72 10.65 18.47 14.90
CA SER A 72 11.68 18.43 13.85
C SER A 72 11.22 19.13 12.58
N ASP A 73 12.15 19.57 11.75
CA ASP A 73 11.87 20.18 10.44
C ASP A 73 11.23 19.20 9.44
N LEU A 74 10.71 19.74 8.34
CA LEU A 74 10.06 18.95 7.29
C LEU A 74 11.05 17.97 6.64
N GLY A 75 12.27 18.40 6.37
CA GLY A 75 13.32 17.60 5.73
C GLY A 75 13.65 16.33 6.52
N TYR A 76 13.67 16.40 7.85
CA TYR A 76 13.77 15.22 8.71
C TYR A 76 12.66 14.18 8.43
N TYR A 77 11.40 14.62 8.32
CA TYR A 77 10.29 13.70 8.07
C TYR A 77 10.31 13.14 6.65
N GLU A 78 10.69 13.95 5.66
CA GLU A 78 10.85 13.52 4.28
C GLU A 78 11.97 12.49 4.14
N LEU A 79 13.14 12.73 4.73
CA LEU A 79 14.25 11.81 4.73
C LEU A 79 13.89 10.49 5.42
N LYS A 80 13.23 10.57 6.58
CA LYS A 80 12.75 9.38 7.30
C LYS A 80 11.73 8.59 6.48
N ALA A 81 10.75 9.26 5.90
CA ALA A 81 9.74 8.62 5.07
C ALA A 81 10.37 7.98 3.83
N ARG A 82 11.32 8.65 3.18
CA ARG A 82 12.06 8.13 2.03
C ARG A 82 12.81 6.86 2.37
N LYS A 83 13.61 6.86 3.45
CA LYS A 83 14.33 5.67 3.92
C LYS A 83 13.39 4.49 4.19
N GLU A 84 12.29 4.72 4.92
CA GLU A 84 11.32 3.66 5.22
C GLU A 84 10.58 3.16 3.96
N VAL A 85 10.30 4.03 2.98
CA VAL A 85 9.68 3.62 1.71
C VAL A 85 10.68 2.84 0.85
N GLU A 86 11.92 3.28 0.78
CA GLU A 86 13.00 2.59 0.04
C GLU A 86 13.33 1.23 0.63
N GLU A 87 13.31 1.07 1.95
CA GLU A 87 13.50 -0.23 2.61
C GLU A 87 12.44 -1.26 2.17
N VAL A 88 11.21 -0.80 1.92
CA VAL A 88 10.09 -1.66 1.54
C VAL A 88 10.01 -1.86 0.02
N LEU A 89 10.40 -0.85 -0.75
CA LEU A 89 10.15 -0.77 -2.19
C LEU A 89 11.42 -0.66 -3.04
N ARG A 90 12.59 -1.01 -2.49
CA ARG A 90 13.90 -0.87 -3.16
C ARG A 90 13.84 -1.35 -4.61
N ASP A 91 13.43 -2.62 -4.78
CA ASP A 91 13.34 -3.31 -6.06
C ASP A 91 11.89 -3.47 -6.55
N SER A 92 10.97 -2.68 -5.98
CA SER A 92 9.55 -2.78 -6.27
C SER A 92 9.22 -2.20 -7.64
N LYS A 93 8.78 -3.06 -8.55
CA LYS A 93 8.25 -2.70 -9.87
C LYS A 93 6.86 -2.07 -9.75
N LEU A 94 6.07 -2.54 -8.79
CA LEU A 94 4.68 -2.10 -8.59
C LEU A 94 4.57 -0.85 -7.72
N CYS A 95 5.64 -0.44 -7.05
CA CYS A 95 5.67 0.73 -6.16
C CYS A 95 4.46 0.74 -5.21
N GLY A 96 4.20 -0.40 -4.55
CA GLY A 96 3.09 -0.57 -3.61
C GLY A 96 1.68 -0.57 -4.24
N SER A 97 1.54 -0.58 -5.56
CA SER A 97 0.24 -0.74 -6.25
C SER A 97 -0.28 -2.17 -6.16
N GLY A 98 0.62 -3.15 -6.08
CA GLY A 98 0.33 -4.55 -5.83
C GLY A 98 1.30 -5.17 -4.83
N LEU A 99 1.04 -6.42 -4.47
CA LEU A 99 1.93 -7.27 -3.68
C LEU A 99 2.98 -7.94 -4.58
N GLU A 100 4.23 -7.90 -4.15
CA GLU A 100 5.40 -8.47 -4.83
C GLU A 100 5.99 -9.59 -4.00
N LEU A 101 5.30 -10.72 -4.01
CA LEU A 101 5.63 -11.88 -3.19
C LEU A 101 6.52 -12.90 -3.93
N GLU A 102 7.15 -12.51 -5.04
CA GLU A 102 7.91 -13.46 -5.89
C GLU A 102 9.15 -14.00 -5.17
N ARG A 103 9.84 -13.17 -4.38
CA ARG A 103 10.96 -13.59 -3.54
C ARG A 103 10.51 -14.62 -2.51
N ILE A 104 9.49 -14.29 -1.74
CA ILE A 104 8.91 -15.16 -0.71
C ILE A 104 8.43 -16.48 -1.34
N PHE A 105 7.76 -16.43 -2.49
CA PHE A 105 7.32 -17.63 -3.19
C PHE A 105 8.48 -18.55 -3.58
N LYS A 106 9.57 -18.01 -4.13
CA LYS A 106 10.74 -18.80 -4.53
C LYS A 106 11.49 -19.39 -3.34
N GLU A 107 11.57 -18.64 -2.25
CA GLU A 107 12.28 -19.04 -1.03
C GLU A 107 11.56 -20.18 -0.29
N TYR A 108 10.22 -20.18 -0.30
CA TYR A 108 9.40 -21.13 0.44
C TYR A 108 8.62 -22.10 -0.48
N MET A 109 9.14 -22.41 -1.67
CA MET A 109 8.50 -23.36 -2.61
C MET A 109 8.26 -24.73 -1.99
N ASP A 110 9.09 -25.16 -1.05
CA ASP A 110 8.96 -26.45 -0.36
C ASP A 110 7.84 -26.49 0.70
N VAL A 111 7.31 -25.32 1.06
CA VAL A 111 6.21 -25.13 2.02
C VAL A 111 4.88 -24.92 1.30
N HIS A 112 4.90 -24.36 0.09
CA HIS A 112 3.70 -24.09 -0.70
C HIS A 112 3.10 -25.36 -1.31
N LEU A 113 1.78 -25.48 -1.27
CA LEU A 113 1.04 -26.56 -1.94
C LEU A 113 0.75 -26.28 -3.42
N CYS A 114 1.24 -25.15 -3.95
CA CYS A 114 1.02 -24.74 -5.33
C CYS A 114 2.35 -24.63 -6.08
N SER A 115 2.35 -25.05 -7.34
CA SER A 115 3.53 -25.02 -8.21
C SER A 115 3.70 -23.68 -8.94
N GLY A 116 2.62 -22.92 -9.12
CA GLY A 116 2.62 -21.68 -9.89
C GLY A 116 2.44 -20.41 -9.05
N TYR A 117 3.21 -19.37 -9.35
CA TYR A 117 3.11 -18.06 -8.66
C TYR A 117 1.71 -17.41 -8.76
N LYS A 118 0.98 -17.64 -9.87
CA LYS A 118 -0.40 -17.14 -10.03
C LYS A 118 -1.36 -17.77 -9.02
N GLU A 119 -1.25 -19.08 -8.85
CA GLU A 119 -2.08 -19.84 -7.92
C GLU A 119 -1.71 -19.48 -6.50
N PHE A 120 -0.42 -19.34 -6.23
CA PHE A 120 0.08 -18.77 -4.98
C PHE A 120 -0.60 -17.44 -4.66
N LEU A 121 -0.57 -16.44 -5.55
CA LEU A 121 -1.22 -15.14 -5.30
C LEU A 121 -2.73 -15.23 -5.03
N ARG A 122 -3.43 -16.18 -5.65
CA ARG A 122 -4.86 -16.43 -5.40
C ARG A 122 -5.09 -17.00 -4.01
N TRP A 123 -4.28 -17.96 -3.61
CA TRP A 123 -4.50 -18.75 -2.39
C TRP A 123 -3.70 -18.29 -1.18
N VAL A 124 -2.72 -17.39 -1.33
CA VAL A 124 -1.82 -16.96 -0.25
C VAL A 124 -2.55 -16.45 1.00
N HIS A 125 -3.67 -15.75 0.83
CA HIS A 125 -4.51 -15.29 1.94
C HIS A 125 -5.16 -16.41 2.76
N LYS A 126 -5.30 -17.61 2.20
CA LYS A 126 -5.84 -18.79 2.88
C LYS A 126 -4.77 -19.55 3.64
N LEU A 127 -3.48 -19.27 3.40
CA LEU A 127 -2.34 -19.92 4.05
C LEU A 127 -2.41 -21.46 3.96
N GLU A 128 -2.88 -21.97 2.81
CA GLU A 128 -2.87 -23.41 2.46
C GLU A 128 -1.42 -23.82 2.13
N ALA A 129 -0.74 -24.38 3.13
CA ALA A 129 0.69 -24.71 3.11
C ALA A 129 0.97 -25.93 3.99
N ASP A 130 2.13 -26.55 3.84
CA ASP A 130 2.61 -27.59 4.75
C ASP A 130 2.98 -27.00 6.11
N LYS A 131 2.07 -27.16 7.08
CA LYS A 131 2.22 -26.64 8.44
C LYS A 131 3.07 -27.53 9.34
N THR A 132 3.58 -28.67 8.84
CA THR A 132 4.35 -29.61 9.66
C THR A 132 5.81 -29.19 9.83
N LYS A 133 6.31 -28.31 8.97
CA LYS A 133 7.72 -27.86 8.92
C LYS A 133 7.91 -26.58 9.72
N PHE A 134 9.05 -26.44 10.39
CA PHE A 134 9.43 -25.19 11.05
C PHE A 134 9.60 -24.06 10.03
N ARG A 135 10.03 -24.38 8.79
CA ARG A 135 10.05 -23.44 7.66
C ARG A 135 8.71 -22.73 7.41
N TYR A 136 7.58 -23.32 7.82
CA TYR A 136 6.28 -22.64 7.74
C TYR A 136 6.23 -21.41 8.66
N LEU A 137 6.80 -21.48 9.86
CA LEU A 137 6.86 -20.34 10.77
C LEU A 137 7.77 -19.22 10.23
N GLU A 138 8.88 -19.59 9.60
CA GLU A 138 9.77 -18.64 8.92
C GLU A 138 9.03 -17.92 7.79
N TYR A 139 8.31 -18.68 6.96
CA TYR A 139 7.42 -18.15 5.93
C TYR A 139 6.38 -17.18 6.51
N LEU A 140 5.68 -17.56 7.58
CA LEU A 140 4.70 -16.67 8.23
C LEU A 140 5.37 -15.40 8.77
N ASN A 141 6.56 -15.50 9.36
CA ASN A 141 7.29 -14.33 9.87
C ASN A 141 7.67 -13.35 8.76
N GLU A 142 8.27 -13.83 7.67
CA GLU A 142 8.62 -12.98 6.54
C GLU A 142 7.39 -12.36 5.86
N LEU A 143 6.33 -13.15 5.71
CA LEU A 143 5.10 -12.67 5.12
C LEU A 143 4.46 -11.58 5.99
N LYS A 144 4.39 -11.80 7.30
CA LYS A 144 3.95 -10.78 8.27
C LYS A 144 4.80 -9.52 8.13
N GLU A 145 6.13 -9.62 8.13
CA GLU A 145 7.02 -8.46 8.04
C GLU A 145 6.75 -7.65 6.77
N TYR A 146 6.67 -8.31 5.62
CA TYR A 146 6.39 -7.67 4.34
C TYR A 146 5.04 -6.92 4.36
N LEU A 147 3.97 -7.61 4.77
CA LEU A 147 2.62 -7.02 4.81
C LEU A 147 2.55 -5.85 5.79
N CYS A 148 3.11 -6.01 7.00
CA CYS A 148 3.16 -4.98 8.03
C CYS A 148 3.92 -3.73 7.56
N ARG A 149 5.05 -3.90 6.88
CA ARG A 149 5.82 -2.80 6.30
C ARG A 149 4.98 -2.01 5.27
N LEU A 150 4.31 -2.70 4.35
CA LEU A 150 3.45 -2.04 3.36
C LEU A 150 2.24 -1.34 4.01
N MET A 151 1.62 -1.98 5.01
CA MET A 151 0.51 -1.41 5.77
C MET A 151 0.91 -0.19 6.59
N LYS A 152 2.13 -0.17 7.17
CA LYS A 152 2.64 1.00 7.91
C LYS A 152 2.66 2.24 7.02
N ILE A 153 3.05 2.09 5.76
CA ILE A 153 3.15 3.17 4.77
C ILE A 153 1.77 3.58 4.26
N LYS A 154 0.95 2.63 3.76
CA LYS A 154 -0.32 2.93 3.08
C LYS A 154 -1.53 3.05 4.01
N TYR A 155 -1.57 2.25 5.07
CA TYR A 155 -2.75 2.01 5.92
C TYR A 155 -2.41 2.13 7.42
N PHE A 156 -1.66 3.17 7.81
CA PHE A 156 -1.12 3.31 9.17
C PHE A 156 -2.15 3.12 10.30
N ARG A 157 -3.39 3.59 10.13
CA ARG A 157 -4.46 3.40 11.14
C ARG A 157 -4.77 1.93 11.37
N MET A 158 -4.89 1.16 10.29
CA MET A 158 -5.17 -0.28 10.35
C MET A 158 -3.94 -1.05 10.83
N PHE A 159 -2.73 -0.65 10.38
CA PHE A 159 -1.46 -1.15 10.90
C PHE A 159 -1.37 -1.00 12.42
N LYS A 160 -1.67 0.18 12.97
CA LYS A 160 -1.62 0.40 14.43
C LYS A 160 -2.59 -0.51 15.18
N ARG A 161 -3.79 -0.72 14.65
CA ARG A 161 -4.80 -1.62 15.24
C ARG A 161 -4.32 -3.08 15.23
N LEU A 162 -3.64 -3.51 14.17
CA LEU A 162 -3.11 -4.87 14.06
C LEU A 162 -1.85 -5.08 14.89
N MET A 163 -0.96 -4.10 14.93
CA MET A 163 0.31 -4.16 15.68
C MET A 163 0.18 -3.78 17.15
N ALA A 164 -1.03 -3.51 17.64
CA ALA A 164 -1.27 -3.30 19.07
C ALA A 164 -0.84 -4.52 19.91
N SER A 165 -0.80 -5.71 19.32
CA SER A 165 -0.38 -6.94 19.98
C SER A 165 1.12 -7.26 19.87
N ARG A 166 1.96 -6.45 19.18
CA ARG A 166 3.43 -6.64 19.02
C ARG A 166 3.90 -8.11 19.13
N MET A 167 3.36 -8.98 18.28
CA MET A 167 3.61 -10.42 18.37
C MET A 167 4.82 -10.81 17.53
N GLU A 168 5.87 -11.34 18.14
CA GLU A 168 6.96 -12.01 17.44
C GLU A 168 6.58 -13.48 17.23
N ILE A 169 6.60 -13.94 15.97
CA ILE A 169 6.19 -15.31 15.64
C ILE A 169 7.28 -16.30 16.06
N ILE A 170 8.54 -15.91 15.86
CA ILE A 170 9.72 -16.71 16.18
C ILE A 170 10.51 -15.98 17.26
N LYS A 171 10.84 -16.68 18.34
CA LYS A 171 11.74 -16.22 19.40
C LYS A 171 12.98 -17.08 19.46
N LYS A 172 14.07 -16.47 19.93
CA LYS A 172 15.36 -17.12 20.17
C LYS A 172 15.56 -17.28 21.67
N ILE A 173 15.98 -18.47 22.10
CA ILE A 173 16.27 -18.76 23.51
C ILE A 173 17.36 -19.83 23.63
N GLU A 174 18.02 -19.87 24.78
CA GLU A 174 18.82 -21.02 25.20
C GLU A 174 17.94 -22.27 25.32
N ALA A 175 18.35 -23.35 24.67
CA ALA A 175 17.70 -24.66 24.61
C ALA A 175 17.48 -25.27 26.00
N GLN A 176 18.40 -25.02 26.94
CA GLN A 176 18.24 -25.48 28.32
C GLN A 176 17.05 -24.79 29.01
N ARG A 177 16.94 -23.46 28.86
CA ARG A 177 15.79 -22.69 29.37
C ARG A 177 14.49 -23.06 28.67
N TYR A 178 14.54 -23.45 27.40
CA TYR A 178 13.36 -23.95 26.68
C TYR A 178 12.85 -25.27 27.30
N ILE A 179 13.75 -26.18 27.65
CA ILE A 179 13.39 -27.46 28.31
C ILE A 179 12.79 -27.20 29.69
N GLU A 180 13.35 -26.26 30.46
CA GLU A 180 12.88 -25.93 31.81
C GLU A 180 11.47 -25.33 31.83
N LYS A 181 11.10 -24.56 30.80
CA LYS A 181 9.78 -23.92 30.67
C LYS A 181 8.67 -24.84 30.17
N ASP A 182 8.99 -26.05 29.72
CA ASP A 182 8.04 -27.09 29.30
C ASP A 182 6.98 -26.62 28.25
N PHE A 183 7.39 -25.77 27.30
CA PHE A 183 6.57 -25.17 26.23
C PHE A 183 5.73 -26.16 25.40
N THR A 184 6.06 -27.46 25.44
CA THR A 184 5.31 -28.51 24.78
C THR A 184 3.87 -28.67 25.29
N LYS A 185 3.54 -28.12 26.46
CA LYS A 185 2.20 -28.15 27.06
C LYS A 185 1.34 -26.91 26.78
N GLU A 186 1.93 -25.82 26.29
CA GLU A 186 1.26 -24.51 26.16
C GLU A 186 0.64 -24.25 24.77
N GLY A 187 0.41 -25.29 23.95
CA GLY A 187 -0.20 -25.13 22.62
C GLY A 187 0.72 -24.51 21.54
N GLY A 188 2.01 -24.34 21.84
CA GLY A 188 3.02 -23.87 20.90
C GLY A 188 3.32 -24.86 19.75
N PHE A 189 4.07 -24.40 18.75
CA PHE A 189 4.45 -25.24 17.61
C PHE A 189 5.28 -26.45 18.09
N PRO A 190 5.00 -27.69 17.63
CA PRO A 190 5.55 -28.91 18.23
C PRO A 190 7.05 -29.13 17.98
N LYS A 191 7.66 -28.36 17.07
CA LYS A 191 9.08 -28.46 16.72
C LYS A 191 9.82 -27.18 17.05
N VAL A 192 11.11 -27.31 17.33
CA VAL A 192 12.06 -26.22 17.47
C VAL A 192 13.15 -26.34 16.42
N TYR A 193 13.80 -25.23 16.08
CA TYR A 193 14.95 -25.24 15.19
C TYR A 193 16.24 -25.04 15.98
N CYS A 194 17.13 -26.03 15.95
CA CYS A 194 18.43 -25.96 16.63
C CYS A 194 19.45 -25.24 15.75
N LEU A 195 20.01 -24.13 16.23
CA LEU A 195 20.98 -23.33 15.47
C LEU A 195 22.32 -24.06 15.29
N GLY A 196 22.84 -24.68 16.35
CA GLY A 196 24.11 -25.42 16.27
C GLY A 196 24.08 -26.66 15.37
N CYS A 197 22.91 -27.30 15.21
CA CYS A 197 22.76 -28.44 14.30
C CYS A 197 22.17 -28.08 12.94
N SER A 198 21.62 -26.87 12.79
CA SER A 198 20.87 -26.38 11.61
C SER A 198 19.77 -27.35 11.18
N ARG A 199 18.97 -27.83 12.14
CA ARG A 199 17.91 -28.83 11.91
C ARG A 199 16.71 -28.63 12.83
N GLU A 200 15.55 -29.05 12.34
CA GLU A 200 14.33 -29.16 13.13
C GLU A 200 14.41 -30.36 14.08
N VAL A 201 13.96 -30.15 15.31
CA VAL A 201 13.90 -31.16 16.37
C VAL A 201 12.53 -31.07 17.03
N ALA A 202 11.89 -32.21 17.27
CA ALA A 202 10.65 -32.24 18.05
C ALA A 202 10.92 -31.70 19.47
N GLY A 203 10.05 -30.84 20.00
CA GLY A 203 10.25 -30.23 21.31
C GLY A 203 10.47 -31.26 22.42
N SER A 204 9.70 -32.37 22.38
CA SER A 204 9.83 -33.50 23.31
C SER A 204 11.18 -34.22 23.24
N VAL A 205 11.85 -34.19 22.08
CA VAL A 205 13.12 -34.90 21.83
C VAL A 205 14.33 -33.98 22.07
N LEU A 206 14.12 -32.67 22.24
CA LEU A 206 15.19 -31.68 22.37
C LEU A 206 16.19 -32.04 23.48
N LYS A 207 15.70 -32.47 24.65
CA LYS A 207 16.53 -32.88 25.79
C LYS A 207 17.53 -33.99 25.43
N TYR A 208 17.13 -34.94 24.59
CA TYR A 208 17.99 -36.03 24.14
C TYR A 208 18.90 -35.58 22.99
N HIS A 209 18.41 -34.70 22.12
CA HIS A 209 19.20 -34.11 21.04
C HIS A 209 20.44 -33.38 21.56
N LEU A 210 20.30 -32.55 22.62
CA LEU A 210 21.41 -31.79 23.20
C LEU A 210 22.53 -32.68 23.76
N LYS A 211 22.17 -33.86 24.31
CA LYS A 211 23.12 -34.85 24.84
C LYS A 211 23.79 -35.71 23.75
N GLY A 212 23.33 -35.60 22.50
CA GLY A 212 23.82 -36.43 21.40
C GLY A 212 25.20 -36.00 20.89
N LYS A 213 26.05 -36.98 20.55
CA LYS A 213 27.42 -36.77 20.03
C LYS A 213 27.51 -35.80 18.84
N LYS A 214 26.45 -35.67 18.04
CA LYS A 214 26.38 -34.74 16.89
C LYS A 214 26.21 -33.28 17.32
N HIS A 215 25.45 -33.03 18.40
CA HIS A 215 25.21 -31.70 18.93
C HIS A 215 26.41 -31.21 19.76
N SER A 216 26.97 -32.08 20.62
CA SER A 216 28.11 -31.74 21.50
C SER A 216 29.37 -31.27 20.76
N LYS A 217 29.52 -31.59 19.46
CA LYS A 217 30.66 -31.18 18.64
C LYS A 217 30.53 -29.80 18.01
N LYS A 218 29.32 -29.22 17.96
CA LYS A 218 29.02 -28.03 17.15
C LYS A 218 28.54 -26.83 17.98
N GLY A 219 28.75 -26.88 19.30
CA GLY A 219 28.14 -26.00 20.30
C GLY A 219 27.65 -24.63 19.82
N ASP A 220 26.33 -24.45 19.87
CA ASP A 220 25.70 -23.35 20.57
C ASP A 220 24.32 -23.84 21.01
N GLY A 221 24.01 -23.64 22.28
CA GLY A 221 22.81 -24.17 22.93
C GLY A 221 21.57 -23.35 22.62
N GLU A 222 21.46 -22.70 21.46
CA GLU A 222 20.33 -21.83 21.14
C GLU A 222 19.35 -22.49 20.16
N VAL A 223 18.06 -22.25 20.41
CA VAL A 223 16.96 -22.74 19.59
C VAL A 223 16.03 -21.61 19.21
N LEU A 224 15.43 -21.72 18.03
CA LEU A 224 14.29 -20.94 17.61
C LEU A 224 13.02 -21.72 17.91
N TYR A 225 12.03 -21.04 18.48
CA TYR A 225 10.71 -21.60 18.80
C TYR A 225 9.61 -20.58 18.54
N SER A 226 8.37 -21.05 18.50
CA SER A 226 7.20 -20.17 18.48
C SER A 226 6.56 -20.14 19.85
N ASP A 227 6.40 -18.93 20.39
CA ASP A 227 5.76 -18.66 21.69
C ASP A 227 4.25 -18.43 21.56
N ILE A 228 3.73 -18.56 20.34
CA ILE A 228 2.32 -18.32 20.03
C ILE A 228 1.78 -19.51 19.25
N GLU A 229 0.47 -19.70 19.35
CA GLU A 229 -0.21 -20.69 18.53
C GLU A 229 -0.08 -20.32 17.05
N THR A 230 0.19 -21.33 16.22
CA THR A 230 0.30 -21.13 14.76
C THR A 230 -0.97 -20.53 14.19
N LEU A 231 -2.13 -20.89 14.74
CA LEU A 231 -3.42 -20.33 14.36
C LEU A 231 -3.50 -18.83 14.61
N GLU A 232 -2.94 -18.34 15.71
CA GLU A 232 -2.93 -16.91 16.04
C GLU A 232 -2.04 -16.12 15.06
N ALA A 233 -0.87 -16.66 14.71
CA ALA A 233 0.01 -16.12 13.69
C ALA A 233 -0.70 -16.03 12.32
N GLU A 234 -1.38 -17.11 11.91
CA GLU A 234 -2.17 -17.14 10.68
C GLU A 234 -3.27 -16.09 10.69
N ASN A 235 -4.02 -15.96 11.79
CA ASN A 235 -5.10 -14.99 11.92
C ASN A 235 -4.60 -13.55 11.82
N LEU A 236 -3.41 -13.25 12.33
CA LEU A 236 -2.78 -11.94 12.14
C LEU A 236 -2.51 -11.66 10.65
N ILE A 237 -1.97 -12.64 9.93
CA ILE A 237 -1.63 -12.52 8.51
C ILE A 237 -2.89 -12.45 7.64
N ARG A 238 -3.93 -13.25 7.92
CA ARG A 238 -5.23 -13.18 7.25
C ARG A 238 -5.85 -11.79 7.38
N ARG A 239 -5.80 -11.20 8.59
CA ARG A 239 -6.26 -9.82 8.81
C ARG A 239 -5.41 -8.80 8.06
N ALA A 240 -4.10 -9.01 7.92
CA ALA A 240 -3.27 -8.13 7.10
C ALA A 240 -3.64 -8.22 5.60
N PHE A 241 -3.88 -9.43 5.09
CA PHE A 241 -4.36 -9.63 3.73
C PHE A 241 -5.73 -9.02 3.46
N SER A 242 -6.66 -9.03 4.41
CA SER A 242 -7.96 -8.39 4.22
C SER A 242 -7.84 -6.87 4.05
N VAL A 243 -6.84 -6.24 4.67
CA VAL A 243 -6.52 -4.82 4.43
C VAL A 243 -5.88 -4.60 3.06
N LEU A 244 -5.03 -5.53 2.62
CA LEU A 244 -4.26 -5.46 1.38
C LEU A 244 -4.93 -6.19 0.20
N ASP A 245 -6.23 -6.46 0.29
CA ASP A 245 -6.94 -7.26 -0.72
C ASP A 245 -6.93 -6.58 -2.09
N ARG A 246 -7.02 -5.25 -2.12
CA ARG A 246 -6.94 -4.46 -3.36
C ARG A 246 -5.60 -4.66 -4.07
N GLU A 247 -4.50 -4.55 -3.32
CA GLU A 247 -3.14 -4.74 -3.83
C GLU A 247 -2.93 -6.19 -4.30
N ARG A 248 -3.47 -7.16 -3.57
CA ARG A 248 -3.43 -8.58 -3.96
C ARG A 248 -4.16 -8.82 -5.28
N LYS A 249 -5.40 -8.35 -5.41
CA LYS A 249 -6.21 -8.47 -6.63
C LYS A 249 -5.54 -7.79 -7.82
N TYR A 250 -4.90 -6.64 -7.59
CA TYR A 250 -4.12 -5.96 -8.61
C TYR A 250 -2.91 -6.78 -9.09
N SER A 251 -2.17 -7.44 -8.19
CA SER A 251 -1.09 -8.36 -8.60
C SER A 251 -1.59 -9.53 -9.44
N ILE A 252 -2.76 -10.10 -9.09
CA ILE A 252 -3.37 -11.21 -9.84
C ILE A 252 -3.80 -10.76 -11.24
N SER A 253 -4.37 -9.55 -11.36
CA SER A 253 -4.82 -9.01 -12.64
C SER A 253 -3.63 -8.74 -13.57
N LEU A 254 -2.54 -8.17 -13.05
CA LEU A 254 -1.29 -7.98 -13.78
C LEU A 254 -0.71 -9.29 -14.30
N PHE A 255 -0.64 -10.34 -13.46
CA PHE A 255 -0.14 -11.64 -13.89
C PHE A 255 -1.01 -12.26 -14.99
N SER A 256 -2.34 -12.07 -14.92
CA SER A 256 -3.28 -12.55 -15.94
C SER A 256 -3.12 -11.82 -17.27
N ARG A 257 -2.81 -10.51 -17.25
CA ARG A 257 -2.47 -9.72 -18.45
C ARG A 257 -1.13 -10.16 -19.05
N ARG A 258 -0.14 -10.46 -18.21
CA ARG A 258 1.18 -10.95 -18.65
C ARG A 258 1.12 -12.32 -19.33
N LYS A 259 0.26 -13.25 -18.88
CA LYS A 259 0.08 -14.57 -19.54
C LYS A 259 -0.70 -14.49 -20.86
N LYS A 260 -1.59 -13.50 -21.03
CA LYS A 260 -2.27 -13.25 -22.32
C LYS A 260 -1.29 -12.79 -23.42
N LEU A 261 -0.11 -12.29 -23.04
CA LEU A 261 1.01 -11.98 -23.94
C LEU A 261 1.91 -13.20 -24.23
N VAL A 262 1.81 -14.28 -23.45
CA VAL A 262 2.64 -15.51 -23.57
C VAL A 262 1.75 -16.74 -23.83
N GLY A 263 0.60 -16.54 -24.48
CA GLY A 263 -0.21 -17.65 -25.00
C GLY A 263 0.42 -18.23 -26.26
N ASP A 264 0.46 -19.56 -26.33
CA ASP A 264 1.18 -20.41 -27.28
C ASP A 264 1.22 -19.94 -28.76
N GLY A 265 2.41 -20.07 -29.37
CA GLY A 265 2.53 -20.32 -30.81
C GLY A 265 2.62 -19.14 -31.78
N VAL A 266 2.85 -17.89 -31.36
CA VAL A 266 2.93 -16.75 -32.31
C VAL A 266 4.38 -16.40 -32.71
N PRO A 267 4.76 -16.60 -34.00
CA PRO A 267 6.10 -16.26 -34.50
C PRO A 267 6.43 -14.76 -34.38
N LYS A 268 7.71 -14.44 -34.19
CA LYS A 268 8.20 -13.07 -33.98
C LYS A 268 7.79 -12.07 -35.07
N TRP A 269 7.67 -12.49 -36.32
CA TRP A 269 7.29 -11.62 -37.45
C TRP A 269 5.82 -11.15 -37.38
N LYS A 270 4.91 -11.98 -36.84
CA LYS A 270 3.49 -11.63 -36.69
C LYS A 270 3.24 -10.61 -35.56
N ARG A 271 4.19 -10.46 -34.63
CA ARG A 271 4.17 -9.43 -33.57
C ARG A 271 4.44 -8.03 -34.13
N LYS A 272 5.38 -7.93 -35.09
CA LYS A 272 5.72 -6.68 -35.77
C LYS A 272 4.60 -6.18 -36.70
N GLN A 273 3.71 -7.06 -37.18
CA GLN A 273 2.64 -6.71 -38.10
C GLN A 273 1.37 -6.16 -37.41
N LYS A 274 1.21 -6.37 -36.09
CA LYS A 274 0.04 -5.94 -35.31
C LYS A 274 0.36 -4.93 -34.19
N ASP A 275 1.54 -4.31 -34.23
CA ASP A 275 2.04 -3.43 -33.17
C ASP A 275 2.01 -4.04 -31.76
N LEU A 276 2.03 -5.38 -31.65
CA LEU A 276 1.97 -6.10 -30.37
C LEU A 276 3.25 -5.93 -29.53
N ASP A 277 4.26 -5.26 -30.08
CA ASP A 277 5.53 -4.91 -29.43
C ASP A 277 5.52 -3.47 -28.87
N ILE A 278 4.48 -2.68 -29.19
CA ILE A 278 4.36 -1.28 -28.77
C ILE A 278 3.44 -1.19 -27.55
N GLU A 279 3.97 -0.66 -26.45
CA GLU A 279 3.25 -0.46 -25.18
C GLU A 279 2.38 0.81 -25.25
N PHE A 280 1.11 0.67 -24.88
CA PHE A 280 0.16 1.77 -24.76
C PHE A 280 -0.35 1.86 -23.32
N GLU A 281 -0.29 3.07 -22.77
CA GLU A 281 -0.78 3.41 -21.44
C GLU A 281 -1.97 4.38 -21.55
N CYS A 282 -2.98 4.15 -20.71
CA CYS A 282 -4.08 5.08 -20.47
C CYS A 282 -4.10 5.43 -18.99
N GLU A 283 -3.79 6.68 -18.67
CA GLU A 283 -3.71 7.22 -17.32
C GLU A 283 -5.09 7.34 -16.66
N ILE A 284 -6.15 7.53 -17.46
CA ILE A 284 -7.53 7.75 -16.96
C ILE A 284 -8.06 6.50 -16.26
N CYS A 285 -7.90 5.32 -16.89
CA CYS A 285 -8.41 4.05 -16.36
C CYS A 285 -7.30 3.11 -15.87
N GLY A 286 -6.04 3.52 -15.98
CA GLY A 286 -4.88 2.68 -15.67
C GLY A 286 -4.75 1.47 -16.59
N TYR A 287 -5.25 1.57 -17.83
CA TYR A 287 -5.03 0.54 -18.84
C TYR A 287 -3.56 0.57 -19.26
N LEU A 288 -2.93 -0.60 -19.27
CA LEU A 288 -1.57 -0.79 -19.75
C LEU A 288 -1.58 -2.09 -20.57
N GLY A 289 -1.31 -1.99 -21.86
CA GLY A 289 -1.40 -3.11 -22.80
C GLY A 289 -0.58 -2.86 -24.06
N TYR A 290 -0.35 -3.91 -24.84
CA TYR A 290 0.42 -3.84 -26.07
C TYR A 290 -0.49 -4.03 -27.29
N GLY A 291 -0.20 -3.33 -28.39
CA GLY A 291 -0.99 -3.37 -29.62
C GLY A 291 -2.16 -2.38 -29.64
N ARG A 292 -2.30 -1.72 -30.80
CA ARG A 292 -3.30 -0.67 -31.01
C ARG A 292 -4.74 -1.19 -30.93
N ASP A 293 -5.04 -2.37 -31.47
CA ASP A 293 -6.38 -2.96 -31.43
C ASP A 293 -6.89 -3.21 -30.00
N GLY A 294 -6.01 -3.73 -29.15
CA GLY A 294 -6.33 -4.00 -27.74
C GLY A 294 -6.55 -2.71 -26.97
N PHE A 295 -5.72 -1.70 -27.27
CA PHE A 295 -5.89 -0.35 -26.76
C PHE A 295 -7.21 0.26 -27.25
N ASP A 296 -7.54 0.26 -28.53
CA ASP A 296 -8.74 0.94 -29.02
C ASP A 296 -10.04 0.34 -28.47
N ARG A 297 -10.02 -0.96 -28.13
CA ARG A 297 -11.13 -1.65 -27.47
C ARG A 297 -11.32 -1.23 -26.02
N HIS A 298 -10.26 -0.83 -25.30
CA HIS A 298 -10.36 -0.46 -23.89
C HIS A 298 -11.25 0.77 -23.65
N PHE A 299 -11.32 1.69 -24.63
CA PHE A 299 -12.16 2.88 -24.52
C PHE A 299 -13.66 2.56 -24.40
N GLY A 300 -14.10 1.43 -24.96
CA GLY A 300 -15.49 0.98 -24.86
C GLY A 300 -15.80 0.15 -23.60
N GLU A 301 -14.79 -0.19 -22.79
CA GLU A 301 -14.98 -1.00 -21.59
C GLU A 301 -15.65 -0.19 -20.47
N ASP A 302 -16.52 -0.83 -19.69
CA ASP A 302 -17.25 -0.20 -18.57
C ASP A 302 -16.33 0.47 -17.56
N LEU A 303 -15.13 -0.08 -17.36
CA LEU A 303 -14.13 0.47 -16.45
C LEU A 303 -13.61 1.83 -16.94
N HIS A 304 -13.35 1.97 -18.24
CA HIS A 304 -12.90 3.24 -18.80
C HIS A 304 -14.01 4.30 -18.72
N ARG A 305 -15.25 3.91 -19.05
CA ARG A 305 -16.43 4.79 -18.95
C ARG A 305 -16.63 5.30 -17.52
N LYS A 306 -16.61 4.40 -16.53
CA LYS A 306 -16.72 4.76 -15.11
C LYS A 306 -15.59 5.67 -14.64
N CYS A 307 -14.35 5.42 -15.07
CA CYS A 307 -13.23 6.29 -14.70
C CYS A 307 -13.35 7.69 -15.31
N VAL A 308 -13.88 7.85 -16.53
CA VAL A 308 -14.18 9.17 -17.11
C VAL A 308 -15.28 9.89 -16.33
N GLU A 309 -16.33 9.15 -15.95
CA GLU A 309 -17.43 9.68 -15.13
C GLU A 309 -16.99 10.10 -13.72
N GLU A 310 -15.99 9.44 -13.13
CA GLU A 310 -15.37 9.85 -11.86
C GLU A 310 -14.71 11.25 -11.92
N TYR A 311 -14.34 11.73 -13.12
CA TYR A 311 -13.86 13.11 -13.35
C TYR A 311 -15.00 14.11 -13.62
N GLY A 312 -16.26 13.68 -13.48
CA GLY A 312 -17.45 14.51 -13.67
C GLY A 312 -17.70 14.85 -15.13
N ILE A 313 -17.37 13.94 -16.06
CA ILE A 313 -17.65 14.06 -17.50
C ILE A 313 -18.49 12.85 -17.89
N ARG A 314 -19.64 13.07 -18.54
CA ARG A 314 -20.42 11.96 -19.10
C ARG A 314 -19.66 11.37 -20.29
N TYR A 315 -19.39 10.06 -20.27
CA TYR A 315 -18.66 9.43 -21.37
C TYR A 315 -19.44 9.56 -22.69
N SER A 316 -18.74 10.03 -23.73
CA SER A 316 -19.23 10.18 -25.11
C SER A 316 -18.18 9.60 -26.07
N PRO A 317 -18.57 9.02 -27.22
CA PRO A 317 -17.63 8.52 -28.23
C PRO A 317 -16.61 9.55 -28.72
N ILE A 318 -16.91 10.85 -28.58
CA ILE A 318 -16.00 11.97 -28.90
C ILE A 318 -14.71 11.91 -28.06
N PHE A 319 -14.77 11.36 -26.85
CA PHE A 319 -13.60 11.23 -25.96
C PHE A 319 -12.75 9.97 -26.23
N LYS A 320 -13.10 9.15 -27.23
CA LYS A 320 -12.32 7.97 -27.62
C LYS A 320 -10.92 8.41 -28.10
N GLY A 321 -9.88 7.78 -27.57
CA GLY A 321 -8.48 8.11 -27.89
C GLY A 321 -7.81 9.05 -26.88
N ILE A 322 -8.56 9.62 -25.92
CA ILE A 322 -7.97 10.43 -24.85
C ILE A 322 -7.48 9.52 -23.74
N THR A 323 -6.21 9.65 -23.41
CA THR A 323 -5.52 8.71 -22.50
C THR A 323 -4.95 9.39 -21.27
N ARG A 324 -4.65 10.69 -21.37
CA ARG A 324 -4.07 11.50 -20.30
C ARG A 324 -5.13 12.29 -19.57
N ILE A 325 -5.05 12.29 -18.23
CA ILE A 325 -6.01 12.99 -17.37
C ILE A 325 -5.98 14.50 -17.64
N GLY A 326 -4.80 15.09 -17.81
CA GLY A 326 -4.67 16.53 -18.09
C GLY A 326 -5.31 16.95 -19.41
N THR A 327 -5.37 16.07 -20.41
CA THR A 327 -6.08 16.35 -21.67
C THR A 327 -7.58 16.24 -21.50
N LEU A 328 -8.04 15.24 -20.75
CA LEU A 328 -9.46 15.03 -20.44
C LEU A 328 -10.06 16.24 -19.73
N ILE A 329 -9.36 16.80 -18.74
CA ILE A 329 -9.81 17.99 -18.00
C ILE A 329 -9.89 19.22 -18.93
N ARG A 330 -8.86 19.47 -19.76
CA ARG A 330 -8.91 20.59 -20.72
C ARG A 330 -10.06 20.48 -21.73
N MET A 331 -10.45 19.26 -22.11
CA MET A 331 -11.58 19.06 -23.00
C MET A 331 -12.92 19.23 -22.27
N LYS A 332 -13.01 18.87 -21.00
CA LYS A 332 -14.16 19.20 -20.15
C LYS A 332 -14.40 20.71 -20.14
N ASP A 333 -13.36 21.49 -19.85
CA ASP A 333 -13.48 22.95 -19.76
C ASP A 333 -13.97 23.55 -21.09
N ARG A 334 -13.51 23.02 -22.23
CA ARG A 334 -13.98 23.45 -23.57
C ARG A 334 -15.40 22.99 -23.93
N VAL A 335 -15.80 21.80 -23.49
CA VAL A 335 -17.17 21.30 -23.72
C VAL A 335 -18.15 22.08 -22.86
N GLU A 336 -17.82 22.33 -21.59
CA GLU A 336 -18.60 23.19 -20.69
C GLU A 336 -18.66 24.64 -21.21
N GLU A 337 -17.56 25.16 -21.79
CA GLU A 337 -17.58 26.45 -22.49
C GLU A 337 -18.57 26.41 -23.67
N SER A 338 -18.49 25.39 -24.53
CA SER A 338 -19.36 25.26 -25.70
C SER A 338 -20.84 25.08 -25.35
N GLU A 339 -21.15 24.33 -24.29
CA GLU A 339 -22.52 24.17 -23.78
C GLU A 339 -23.04 25.49 -23.16
N SER A 340 -22.18 26.27 -22.51
CA SER A 340 -22.51 27.62 -22.04
C SER A 340 -22.78 28.62 -23.17
N TYR A 341 -22.21 28.42 -24.36
CA TYR A 341 -22.49 29.23 -25.55
C TYR A 341 -23.78 28.80 -26.27
N SER A 342 -24.35 27.63 -25.94
CA SER A 342 -25.59 27.13 -26.53
C SER A 342 -26.86 27.42 -25.71
N GLU A 343 -26.73 28.09 -24.57
CA GLU A 343 -27.88 28.65 -23.85
C GLU A 343 -28.44 29.84 -24.65
N GLU A 344 -29.67 29.66 -25.13
CA GLU A 344 -30.45 30.65 -25.85
C GLU A 344 -31.10 31.62 -24.85
N PHE A 345 -30.83 32.91 -24.99
CA PHE A 345 -31.41 33.98 -24.18
C PHE A 345 -32.36 34.83 -25.03
N GLU A 346 -33.59 35.02 -24.56
CA GLU A 346 -34.58 35.93 -25.18
C GLU A 346 -34.52 37.33 -24.56
N ASP A 347 -34.57 38.35 -25.42
CA ASP A 347 -34.76 39.75 -25.01
C ASP A 347 -36.24 40.09 -24.73
N ARG A 348 -36.53 41.35 -24.38
CA ARG A 348 -37.91 41.79 -24.08
C ARG A 348 -38.81 41.87 -25.31
N ASP A 349 -38.22 41.88 -26.50
CA ASP A 349 -38.91 41.95 -27.80
C ASP A 349 -39.07 40.56 -28.44
N GLY A 350 -38.57 39.50 -27.79
CA GLY A 350 -38.72 38.09 -28.18
C GLY A 350 -37.65 37.58 -29.15
N ASN A 351 -36.52 38.26 -29.30
CA ASN A 351 -35.41 37.80 -30.14
C ASN A 351 -34.47 36.88 -29.36
N VAL A 352 -34.09 35.75 -29.96
CA VAL A 352 -33.24 34.72 -29.35
C VAL A 352 -31.78 34.94 -29.73
N PHE A 353 -30.89 35.05 -28.73
CA PHE A 353 -29.46 35.22 -28.93
C PHE A 353 -28.65 34.16 -28.17
N ASP A 354 -27.44 33.88 -28.66
CA ASP A 354 -26.45 33.16 -27.86
C ASP A 354 -26.01 34.02 -26.67
N ARG A 355 -25.58 33.35 -25.59
CA ARG A 355 -25.23 34.02 -24.33
C ARG A 355 -24.23 35.17 -24.48
N ARG A 356 -23.23 35.00 -25.35
CA ARG A 356 -22.17 36.00 -25.54
C ARG A 356 -22.68 37.26 -26.23
N THR A 357 -23.47 37.08 -27.28
CA THR A 357 -24.10 38.20 -28.01
C THR A 357 -25.10 38.91 -27.10
N TYR A 358 -25.89 38.17 -26.32
CA TYR A 358 -26.81 38.75 -25.33
C TYR A 358 -26.07 39.58 -24.26
N GLU A 359 -25.01 39.05 -23.66
CA GLU A 359 -24.24 39.76 -22.63
C GLU A 359 -23.50 40.99 -23.21
N ASP A 360 -22.98 40.92 -24.44
CA ASP A 360 -22.31 42.04 -25.09
C ASP A 360 -23.31 43.12 -25.55
N LEU A 361 -24.49 42.75 -26.08
CA LEU A 361 -25.55 43.69 -26.41
C LEU A 361 -26.07 44.40 -25.15
N LYS A 362 -26.26 43.67 -24.05
CA LYS A 362 -26.66 44.22 -22.75
C LYS A 362 -25.60 45.14 -22.17
N ARG A 363 -24.31 44.80 -22.28
CA ARG A 363 -23.19 45.65 -21.81
C ARG A 363 -23.07 46.95 -22.61
N ASN A 364 -23.49 46.93 -23.87
CA ASN A 364 -23.53 48.11 -24.75
C ASN A 364 -24.89 48.85 -24.75
N ASN A 365 -25.85 48.47 -23.89
CA ASN A 365 -27.21 49.03 -23.82
C ASN A 365 -27.98 48.97 -25.15
N LEU A 366 -27.79 47.92 -25.95
CA LEU A 366 -28.47 47.72 -27.23
C LEU A 366 -29.73 46.83 -27.12
N ILE A 367 -29.92 46.15 -25.99
CA ILE A 367 -31.10 45.35 -25.60
C ILE A 367 -31.38 45.47 -24.10
#